data_AF-S3JTZ4-F1
#
_entry.id   AF-S3JTZ4-F1
#
_cell.length_a   1.000
_cell.length_b   1.000
_cell.length_c   1.000
_cell.angle_alpha   90.00
_cell.angle_beta   90.00
_cell.angle_gamma   90.00
#
_symmetry.space_group_name_H-M   'P 1'
#
loop_
_entity.id
_entity.type
_entity.pdbx_description
1 polymer ?
#
loop_
_entity_poly.entity_id
_entity_poly.type
_entity_poly.pdbx_seq_one_letter_code
_entity_poly.pdbx_strand_id
1 'polypeptide(L)'
;MIVGSTNRDTFLNDPTGNRRFWIIPIPKNHKIPIDFVQACREKLLGWAVWRYLDGESCVLPAEFKALQAEANKQWENNDSWEDELAEFLDRETDLSVAECLDRLVKAGYPVNFGRSDEMRMGDILRKAGFSRKRIQRGENRMYRYLKD
;
A
#
# COMPACT_ATOMS: atom_id res chain seq x y z
N MET A 1 5.58 -6.04 20.00
CA MET A 1 4.69 -5.13 19.26
C MET A 1 5.50 -3.88 18.94
N ILE A 2 5.49 -3.44 17.68
CA ILE A 2 6.20 -2.21 17.27
C ILE A 2 5.13 -1.15 17.07
N VAL A 3 5.30 0.01 17.70
CA VAL A 3 4.41 1.16 17.57
C VAL A 3 5.25 2.34 17.12
N GLY A 4 4.74 3.10 16.15
CA GLY A 4 5.36 4.33 15.66
C GLY A 4 4.34 5.46 15.62
N SER A 5 4.82 6.69 15.68
CA SER A 5 4.03 7.88 15.41
C SER A 5 4.68 8.68 14.30
N THR A 6 3.88 9.41 13.54
CA THR A 6 4.35 10.26 12.45
C THR A 6 3.43 11.45 12.34
N ASN A 7 4.00 12.60 12.02
CA ASN A 7 3.26 13.82 11.67
C ASN A 7 3.04 13.93 10.16
N ARG A 8 3.53 12.97 9.37
CA ARG A 8 3.32 12.91 7.92
C ARG A 8 1.96 12.27 7.64
N ASP A 9 1.24 12.86 6.69
CA ASP A 9 -0.05 12.35 6.24
C ASP A 9 0.10 11.19 5.24
N THR A 10 1.31 10.94 4.72
CA THR A 10 1.61 9.79 3.85
C THR A 10 2.91 9.11 4.28
N PHE A 11 2.86 7.81 4.55
CA PHE A 11 3.99 7.05 5.10
C PHE A 11 3.96 5.55 4.79
N LEU A 12 2.86 5.06 4.22
CA LEU A 12 2.73 3.69 3.78
C LEU A 12 3.32 3.55 2.36
N ASN A 13 4.41 2.79 2.22
CA ASN A 13 5.18 2.67 0.98
C ASN A 13 5.10 1.29 0.31
N ASP A 14 4.74 0.24 1.05
CA ASP A 14 4.76 -1.14 0.55
C ASP A 14 3.32 -1.63 0.46
N PRO A 15 2.70 -1.68 -0.74
CA PRO A 15 1.31 -2.11 -0.91
C PRO A 15 1.01 -3.47 -0.27
N THR A 16 1.98 -4.39 -0.25
CA THR A 16 1.80 -5.70 0.37
C THR A 16 1.90 -5.64 1.89
N GLY A 17 2.75 -4.75 2.43
CA GLY A 17 2.97 -4.55 3.85
C GLY A 17 1.99 -3.61 4.54
N ASN A 18 1.39 -2.69 3.78
CA ASN A 18 0.47 -1.67 4.26
C ASN A 18 -0.72 -2.27 5.01
N ARG A 19 -1.20 -3.46 4.61
CA ARG A 19 -2.29 -4.20 5.30
C ARG A 19 -1.98 -4.59 6.75
N ARG A 20 -0.72 -4.49 7.21
CA ARG A 20 -0.32 -4.83 8.59
C ARG A 20 -0.44 -3.64 9.54
N PHE A 21 -0.62 -2.44 9.02
CA PHE A 21 -0.69 -1.22 9.84
C PHE A 21 -2.11 -0.94 10.30
N TRP A 22 -2.23 -0.59 11.58
CA TRP A 22 -3.45 -0.10 12.20
C TRP A 22 -3.23 1.37 12.49
N ILE A 23 -3.80 2.23 11.65
CA ILE A 23 -3.57 3.67 11.74
C ILE A 23 -4.69 4.29 12.56
N ILE A 24 -4.29 4.98 13.63
CA ILE A 24 -5.20 5.71 14.51
C ILE A 24 -4.89 7.20 14.32
N PRO A 25 -5.73 7.94 13.58
CA PRO A 25 -5.53 9.38 13.42
C PRO A 25 -5.80 10.09 14.74
N ILE A 26 -4.82 10.89 15.19
CA ILE A 26 -4.93 11.69 16.40
C ILE A 26 -5.11 13.16 15.98
N PRO A 27 -6.20 13.84 16.36
CA PRO A 27 -6.38 15.26 16.07
C PRO A 27 -5.23 16.09 16.65
N LYS A 28 -4.78 17.13 15.93
CA LYS A 28 -3.61 17.96 16.32
C LYS A 28 -3.68 18.51 17.75
N ASN A 29 -4.88 18.80 18.24
CA ASN A 29 -5.11 19.37 19.58
C ASN A 29 -5.54 18.33 20.62
N HIS A 30 -5.47 17.04 20.29
CA HIS A 30 -5.84 15.97 21.20
C HIS A 30 -4.66 15.63 22.11
N LYS A 31 -4.85 15.79 23.42
CA LYS A 31 -3.89 15.34 24.43
C LYS A 31 -4.25 13.94 24.88
N ILE A 32 -3.34 13.00 24.66
CA ILE A 32 -3.47 11.64 25.17
C ILE A 32 -3.32 11.69 26.71
N PRO A 33 -4.28 11.16 27.49
CA PRO A 33 -4.21 11.17 28.95
C PRO A 33 -3.26 10.07 29.45
N ILE A 34 -1.95 10.31 29.35
CA ILE A 34 -0.91 9.32 29.64
C ILE A 34 -1.02 8.78 31.07
N ASP A 35 -1.25 9.65 32.06
CA ASP A 35 -1.35 9.24 33.47
C ASP A 35 -2.50 8.25 33.72
N PHE A 36 -3.64 8.48 33.06
CA PHE A 36 -4.78 7.58 33.12
C PHE A 36 -4.46 6.23 32.48
N VAL A 37 -3.82 6.23 31.31
CA VAL A 37 -3.42 5.01 30.60
C VAL A 37 -2.39 4.22 31.42
N GLN A 38 -1.44 4.90 32.07
CA GLN A 38 -0.46 4.27 32.95
C GLN A 38 -1.15 3.62 34.17
N ALA A 39 -2.04 4.34 34.84
CA ALA A 39 -2.77 3.82 36.01
C ALA A 39 -3.67 2.62 35.66
N CYS A 40 -4.16 2.54 34.42
CA CYS A 40 -5.05 1.48 33.97
C CYS A 40 -4.36 0.36 33.16
N ARG A 41 -3.06 0.45 32.89
CA ARG A 41 -2.33 -0.46 32.00
C ARG A 41 -2.54 -1.93 32.35
N GLU A 42 -2.33 -2.30 33.61
CA GLU A 42 -2.46 -3.69 34.06
C GLU A 42 -3.91 -4.20 33.94
N LYS A 43 -4.90 -3.33 34.20
CA LYS A 43 -6.32 -3.69 34.05
C LYS A 43 -6.69 -3.93 32.59
N LEU A 44 -6.23 -3.06 31.68
CA LEU A 44 -6.48 -3.20 30.25
C LEU A 44 -5.87 -4.50 29.69
N LEU A 45 -4.63 -4.80 30.07
CA LEU A 45 -3.98 -6.05 29.68
C LEU A 45 -4.68 -7.26 30.30
N GLY A 46 -5.06 -7.19 31.58
CA GLY A 46 -5.81 -8.24 32.25
C GLY A 46 -7.14 -8.54 31.57
N TRP A 47 -7.89 -7.52 31.14
CA TRP A 47 -9.13 -7.69 30.39
C TRP A 47 -8.90 -8.29 29.00
N ALA A 48 -7.87 -7.86 28.28
CA ALA A 48 -7.53 -8.42 26.98
C ALA A 48 -7.17 -9.92 27.10
N VAL A 49 -6.39 -10.30 28.11
CA VAL A 49 -6.06 -11.70 28.39
C VAL A 49 -7.30 -12.50 28.77
N TRP A 50 -8.13 -11.95 29.66
CA TRP A 50 -9.36 -12.62 30.08
C TRP A 50 -10.28 -12.92 28.89
N ARG A 51 -10.51 -11.94 27.99
CA ARG A 51 -11.29 -12.12 26.77
C ARG A 51 -10.70 -13.16 25.82
N TYR A 52 -9.39 -13.14 25.65
CA TYR A 52 -8.70 -14.14 24.83
C TYR A 52 -8.87 -15.56 25.41
N LEU A 53 -8.76 -15.71 26.73
CA LEU A 53 -8.99 -17.00 27.41
C LEU A 53 -10.46 -17.44 27.36
N ASP A 54 -11.40 -16.49 27.26
CA ASP A 54 -12.83 -16.73 27.02
C ASP A 54 -13.16 -17.06 25.55
N GLY A 55 -12.13 -17.21 24.70
CA GLY A 55 -12.26 -17.65 23.32
C GLY A 55 -12.34 -16.53 22.29
N GLU A 56 -12.18 -15.26 22.66
CA GLU A 56 -12.11 -14.18 21.69
C GLU A 56 -10.80 -14.23 20.88
N SER A 57 -10.91 -14.05 19.56
CA SER A 57 -9.76 -14.01 18.66
C SER A 57 -8.97 -12.71 18.80
N CYS A 58 -7.65 -12.80 18.88
CA CYS A 58 -6.75 -11.65 18.76
C CYS A 58 -6.43 -11.27 17.30
N VAL A 59 -6.98 -12.01 16.33
CA VAL A 59 -6.85 -11.74 14.90
C VAL A 59 -8.06 -10.94 14.43
N LEU A 60 -7.80 -9.84 13.70
CA LEU A 60 -8.84 -9.04 13.09
C LEU A 60 -9.74 -9.90 12.18
N PRO A 61 -11.07 -9.90 12.40
CA PRO A 61 -12.01 -10.62 11.54
C PRO A 61 -11.90 -10.19 10.07
N ALA A 62 -12.21 -11.11 9.15
CA ALA A 62 -12.04 -10.89 7.71
C ALA A 62 -12.84 -9.68 7.19
N GLU A 63 -14.04 -9.46 7.72
CA GLU A 63 -14.90 -8.30 7.42
C GLU A 63 -14.21 -6.96 7.71
N PHE A 64 -13.43 -6.88 8.79
CA PHE A 64 -12.72 -5.65 9.15
C PHE A 64 -11.38 -5.49 8.41
N LYS A 65 -10.80 -6.57 7.86
CA LYS A 65 -9.57 -6.47 7.05
C LYS A 65 -9.78 -5.65 5.78
N ALA A 66 -10.94 -5.77 5.13
CA ALA A 66 -11.26 -4.98 3.95
C ALA A 66 -11.41 -3.49 4.31
N LEU A 67 -12.11 -3.20 5.42
CA LEU A 67 -12.26 -1.83 5.93
C LEU A 67 -10.90 -1.22 6.32
N GLN A 68 -10.03 -2.00 6.95
CA GLN A 68 -8.67 -1.57 7.27
C GLN A 68 -7.86 -1.27 6.00
N ALA A 69 -7.92 -2.15 5.01
CA ALA A 69 -7.21 -1.93 3.75
C ALA A 69 -7.67 -0.65 3.07
N GLU A 70 -8.98 -0.40 3.04
CA GLU A 70 -9.55 0.84 2.50
C GLU A 70 -9.12 2.07 3.29
N ALA A 71 -9.20 2.01 4.62
CA ALA A 71 -8.77 3.09 5.50
C ALA A 71 -7.26 3.39 5.39
N ASN A 72 -6.45 2.40 5.02
CA ASN A 72 -5.01 2.57 4.85
C ASN A 72 -4.65 3.29 3.55
N LYS A 73 -5.49 3.22 2.50
CA LYS A 73 -5.23 3.88 1.20
C LYS A 73 -4.94 5.37 1.34
N GLN A 74 -5.64 6.06 2.24
CA GLN A 74 -5.45 7.51 2.45
C GLN A 74 -4.05 7.88 2.97
N TRP A 75 -3.29 6.92 3.53
CA TRP A 75 -1.96 7.11 4.11
C TRP A 75 -0.85 6.57 3.20
N GLU A 76 -1.21 6.01 2.05
CA GLU A 76 -0.25 5.51 1.05
C GLU A 76 0.44 6.68 0.35
N ASN A 77 1.75 6.52 0.12
CA ASN A 77 2.46 7.44 -0.74
C ASN A 77 2.06 7.19 -2.20
N ASN A 78 1.61 8.25 -2.87
CA ASN A 78 1.52 8.25 -4.32
C ASN A 78 2.93 8.37 -4.89
N ASP A 79 3.26 7.45 -5.79
CA ASP A 79 4.55 7.48 -6.46
C ASP A 79 4.58 8.62 -7.49
N SER A 80 5.70 9.34 -7.59
CA SER A 80 5.81 10.47 -8.53
C SER A 80 5.65 10.09 -10.01
N TRP A 81 5.83 8.81 -10.35
CA TRP A 81 5.56 8.29 -11.69
C TRP A 81 4.09 7.98 -11.93
N GLU A 82 3.28 7.75 -10.88
CA GLU A 82 1.84 7.49 -11.01
C GLU A 82 1.13 8.69 -11.63
N ASP A 83 1.42 9.90 -11.15
CA ASP A 83 0.78 11.13 -11.62
C ASP A 83 1.12 11.43 -13.10
N GLU A 84 2.38 11.26 -13.49
CA GLU A 84 2.83 11.45 -14.88
C GLU A 84 2.22 10.42 -15.84
N LEU A 85 2.01 9.19 -15.37
CA LEU A 85 1.50 8.10 -16.18
C LEU A 85 -0.03 8.01 -16.16
N ALA A 86 -0.73 8.72 -15.28
CA ALA A 86 -2.16 8.55 -15.05
C ALA A 86 -3.00 8.64 -16.34
N GLU A 87 -2.85 9.72 -17.12
CA GLU A 87 -3.60 9.91 -18.39
C GLU A 87 -3.25 8.84 -19.43
N PHE A 88 -1.99 8.41 -19.45
CA PHE A 88 -1.52 7.37 -20.37
C PHE A 88 -2.11 6.01 -20.01
N LEU A 89 -2.01 5.61 -18.75
CA LEU A 89 -2.52 4.33 -18.25
C LEU A 89 -4.04 4.25 -18.31
N ASP A 90 -4.74 5.38 -18.33
CA ASP A 90 -6.19 5.38 -18.49
C ASP A 90 -6.62 4.97 -19.91
N ARG A 91 -5.86 5.40 -20.92
CA ARG A 91 -6.13 5.16 -22.34
C ARG A 91 -5.63 3.81 -22.86
N GLU A 92 -4.64 3.25 -22.21
CA GLU A 92 -4.04 1.99 -22.64
C GLU A 92 -4.73 0.77 -22.04
N THR A 93 -4.71 -0.33 -22.78
CA THR A 93 -5.20 -1.64 -22.32
C THR A 93 -4.16 -2.74 -22.39
N ASP A 94 -3.04 -2.52 -23.10
CA ASP A 94 -2.00 -3.52 -23.31
C ASP A 94 -0.61 -2.89 -23.54
N LEU A 95 0.25 -3.00 -22.53
CA LEU A 95 1.55 -2.35 -22.48
C LEU A 95 2.62 -3.23 -21.80
N SER A 96 3.86 -2.76 -21.81
CA SER A 96 5.01 -3.36 -21.14
C SER A 96 5.68 -2.36 -20.20
N VAL A 97 6.44 -2.88 -19.23
CA VAL A 97 7.23 -2.05 -18.30
C VAL A 97 8.19 -1.15 -19.07
N ALA A 98 8.83 -1.66 -20.13
CA ALA A 98 9.75 -0.89 -20.95
C ALA A 98 9.08 0.32 -21.61
N GLU A 99 7.87 0.16 -22.17
CA GLU A 99 7.11 1.26 -22.79
C GLU A 99 6.78 2.37 -21.76
N CYS A 100 6.44 1.99 -20.52
CA CYS A 100 6.20 2.97 -19.46
C CYS A 100 7.49 3.68 -19.01
N LEU A 101 8.59 2.94 -18.84
CA LEU A 101 9.88 3.51 -18.44
C LEU A 101 10.43 4.46 -19.51
N ASP A 102 10.32 4.10 -20.79
CA ASP A 102 10.72 4.97 -21.91
C ASP A 102 9.92 6.27 -21.94
N ARG A 103 8.63 6.22 -21.58
CA ARG A 103 7.79 7.42 -21.48
C ARG A 103 8.28 8.36 -20.38
N LEU A 104 8.61 7.82 -19.21
CA LEU A 104 9.16 8.60 -18.09
C LEU A 104 10.49 9.26 -18.46
N VAL A 105 11.37 8.55 -19.17
CA VAL A 105 12.62 9.13 -19.68
C VAL A 105 12.35 10.29 -20.63
N LYS A 106 11.38 10.16 -21.54
CA LYS A 106 10.97 11.24 -22.46
C LYS A 106 10.38 12.44 -21.74
N ALA A 107 9.70 12.23 -20.61
CA ALA A 107 9.19 13.27 -19.73
C ALA A 107 10.28 13.89 -18.82
N GLY A 108 11.52 13.39 -18.87
CA GLY A 108 12.65 13.95 -18.13
C GLY A 108 12.84 13.36 -16.72
N TYR A 109 12.17 12.25 -16.39
CA TYR A 109 12.35 11.59 -15.10
C TYR A 109 13.63 10.73 -15.08
N PRO A 110 14.32 10.65 -13.94
CA PRO A 110 15.49 9.80 -13.79
C PRO A 110 15.06 8.32 -13.71
N VAL A 111 15.43 7.54 -14.72
CA VAL A 111 15.18 6.09 -14.82
C VAL A 111 16.50 5.39 -15.13
N ASN A 112 16.81 4.35 -14.36
CA ASN A 112 18.06 3.58 -14.47
C ASN A 112 17.87 2.22 -15.14
N PHE A 113 16.62 1.84 -15.47
CA PHE A 113 16.26 0.53 -16.06
C PHE A 113 16.75 -0.66 -15.23
N GLY A 114 16.92 -0.46 -13.92
CA GLY A 114 17.28 -1.51 -12.98
C GLY A 114 16.06 -2.27 -12.48
N ARG A 115 16.31 -3.38 -11.79
CA ARG A 115 15.26 -4.19 -11.14
C ARG A 115 14.37 -3.37 -10.20
N SER A 116 14.93 -2.35 -9.54
CA SER A 116 14.15 -1.44 -8.68
C SER A 116 13.06 -0.70 -9.47
N ASP A 117 13.41 -0.20 -10.66
CA ASP A 117 12.50 0.57 -11.52
C ASP A 117 11.44 -0.34 -12.12
N GLU A 118 11.82 -1.56 -12.50
CA GLU A 118 10.88 -2.58 -12.96
C GLU A 118 9.87 -2.98 -11.87
N MET A 119 10.33 -3.16 -10.63
CA MET A 119 9.45 -3.48 -9.50
C MET A 119 8.52 -2.31 -9.18
N ARG A 120 9.05 -1.09 -9.11
CA ARG A 120 8.29 0.14 -8.92
C ARG A 120 7.20 0.30 -9.99
N MET A 121 7.56 0.12 -11.26
CA MET A 121 6.60 0.17 -12.37
C MET A 121 5.55 -0.94 -12.27
N GLY A 122 5.94 -2.15 -11.88
CA GLY A 122 4.99 -3.25 -11.68
C GLY A 122 3.93 -2.95 -10.63
N ASP A 123 4.31 -2.27 -9.54
CA ASP A 123 3.37 -1.86 -8.49
C ASP A 123 2.42 -0.75 -8.97
N ILE A 124 2.95 0.24 -9.70
CA ILE A 124 2.15 1.30 -10.34
C ILE A 124 1.11 0.71 -11.29
N LEU A 125 1.53 -0.20 -12.18
CA LEU A 125 0.65 -0.85 -13.13
C LEU A 125 -0.44 -1.67 -12.44
N ARG A 126 -0.10 -2.39 -11.37
CA ARG A 126 -1.09 -3.12 -10.57
C ARG A 126 -2.11 -2.18 -9.92
N LYS A 127 -1.67 -1.06 -9.33
CA LYS A 127 -2.57 -0.04 -8.77
C LYS A 127 -3.49 0.55 -9.83
N ALA A 128 -2.99 0.75 -11.06
CA ALA A 128 -3.76 1.22 -12.21
C ALA A 128 -4.69 0.16 -12.84
N GLY A 129 -4.80 -1.04 -12.25
CA GLY A 129 -5.71 -2.09 -12.70
C GLY A 129 -5.16 -3.01 -13.79
N PHE A 130 -3.85 -3.03 -14.00
CA PHE A 130 -3.23 -3.95 -14.97
C PHE A 130 -2.72 -5.24 -14.32
N SER A 131 -2.89 -6.33 -15.03
CA SER A 131 -2.44 -7.67 -14.66
C SER A 131 -1.36 -8.18 -15.62
N ARG A 132 -0.24 -8.67 -15.07
CA ARG A 132 0.86 -9.22 -15.86
C ARG A 132 0.48 -10.59 -16.46
N LYS A 133 0.46 -10.68 -17.80
CA LYS A 133 0.14 -11.89 -18.56
C LYS A 133 1.27 -12.20 -19.54
N ARG A 134 1.54 -13.49 -19.76
CA ARG A 134 2.51 -13.93 -20.76
C ARG A 134 1.75 -14.19 -22.06
N ILE A 135 2.01 -13.37 -23.07
CA ILE A 135 1.35 -13.48 -24.37
C ILE A 135 2.32 -13.99 -25.43
N GLN A 136 1.77 -14.63 -26.46
CA GLN A 136 2.52 -15.04 -27.64
C GLN A 136 2.26 -14.02 -28.75
N ARG A 137 3.34 -13.45 -29.31
CA ARG A 137 3.28 -12.52 -30.44
C ARG A 137 4.23 -13.03 -31.51
N GLY A 138 3.67 -13.74 -32.50
CA GLY A 138 4.44 -14.52 -33.45
C GLY A 138 5.14 -15.72 -32.79
N GLU A 139 6.44 -15.88 -33.04
CA GLU A 139 7.27 -16.94 -32.45
C GLU A 139 7.75 -16.63 -31.02
N ASN A 140 7.69 -15.36 -30.61
CA ASN A 140 8.21 -14.93 -29.31
C ASN A 140 7.12 -14.88 -28.22
N ARG A 141 7.52 -15.26 -27.02
CA ARG A 141 6.71 -15.10 -25.79
C ARG A 141 7.24 -13.90 -25.02
N MET A 142 6.34 -12.98 -24.68
CA MET A 142 6.68 -11.78 -23.92
C MET A 142 5.68 -11.55 -22.78
N TYR A 143 6.14 -10.89 -21.73
CA TYR A 143 5.25 -10.44 -20.66
C TYR A 143 4.68 -9.07 -21.03
N ARG A 144 3.35 -8.96 -20.97
CA ARG A 144 2.62 -7.71 -21.10
C ARG A 144 1.70 -7.52 -19.90
N TYR A 145 1.30 -6.29 -19.66
CA TYR A 145 0.35 -5.89 -18.63
C TYR A 145 -0.94 -5.53 -19.35
N LEU A 146 -2.01 -6.29 -19.06
CA LEU A 146 -3.33 -6.07 -19.64
C LEU A 146 -4.24 -5.46 -18.59
N LYS A 147 -4.99 -4.41 -18.95
CA LYS A 147 -6.03 -3.84 -18.09
C LYS A 147 -7.18 -4.85 -18.01
N ASP A 148 -7.60 -5.19 -16.80
CA ASP A 148 -8.71 -6.14 -16.59
C ASP A 148 -10.07 -5.51 -16.91
#